data_AF-A0A6L7YAG8-F1
#
_entry.id   AF-A0A6L7YAG8-F1
#
_cell.length_a   1.000
_cell.length_b   1.000
_cell.length_c   1.000
_cell.angle_alpha   90.00
_cell.angle_beta   90.00
_cell.angle_gamma   90.00
#
_symmetry.space_group_name_H-M   'P 1'
#
loop_
_entity.id
_entity.type
_entity.pdbx_description
1 polymer ?
#
loop_
_entity_poly.entity_id
_entity_poly.type
_entity_poly.pdbx_seq_one_letter_code
_entity_poly.pdbx_strand_id
1 'polypeptide(L)' 'MSLTLGVLDQSPIREGGTPAEALAETIELAKTTERLGYSRYWLAEHHNSRGLASSAPEVLIARV' A
#
# COMPACT_ATOMS: atom_id res chain seq x y z
N MET A 1 -10.03 23.88 12.67
CA MET A 1 -10.19 22.50 12.17
C MET A 1 -8.79 21.92 12.01
N SER A 2 -8.52 20.72 12.54
CA SER A 2 -7.27 20.02 12.28
C SER A 2 -7.34 19.31 10.92
N LEU A 3 -6.23 19.27 10.20
CA LEU A 3 -6.12 18.52 8.96
C LEU A 3 -6.13 17.02 9.27
N THR A 4 -7.02 16.27 8.64
CA THR A 4 -7.08 14.81 8.75
C THR A 4 -6.25 14.17 7.64
N LEU A 5 -5.25 13.37 8.01
CA LEU A 5 -4.36 12.70 7.07
C LEU A 5 -4.85 11.28 6.74
N GLY A 6 -4.58 10.85 5.51
CA GLY A 6 -4.80 9.49 5.01
C GLY A 6 -3.70 9.13 4.01
N VAL A 7 -3.60 7.84 3.67
CA VAL A 7 -2.60 7.32 2.73
C VAL A 7 -3.29 6.67 1.52
N LEU A 8 -2.71 6.91 0.34
CA LEU A 8 -3.00 6.16 -0.89
C LEU A 8 -1.70 5.46 -1.29
N ASP A 9 -1.70 4.13 -1.24
CA ASP A 9 -0.59 3.29 -1.66
C ASP A 9 -0.88 2.63 -3.01
N GLN A 10 0.10 2.64 -3.91
CA GLN A 10 0.06 2.00 -5.23
C GLN A 10 0.89 0.71 -5.28
N SER A 11 1.51 0.31 -4.16
CA SER A 11 2.46 -0.79 -4.04
C SER A 11 3.59 -0.71 -5.06
N PRO A 12 4.39 0.38 -5.04
CA PRO A 12 5.44 0.60 -6.02
C PRO A 12 6.57 -0.41 -5.87
N ILE A 13 7.02 -0.98 -7.00
CA ILE A 13 8.21 -1.81 -7.06
C ILE A 13 9.40 -0.87 -7.20
N ARG A 14 10.15 -0.70 -6.10
CA ARG A 14 11.40 0.07 -6.10
C ARG A 14 12.44 -0.54 -7.04
N GLU A 15 13.39 0.27 -7.49
CA GLU A 15 14.51 -0.21 -8.31
C GLU A 15 15.27 -1.35 -7.59
N GLY A 16 15.53 -2.43 -8.34
CA GLY A 16 16.17 -3.64 -7.82
C GLY A 16 15.31 -4.49 -6.87
N GLY A 17 14.06 -4.08 -6.60
CA GLY A 17 13.11 -4.84 -5.80
C GLY A 17 12.22 -5.76 -6.63
N THR A 18 11.45 -6.58 -5.94
CA THR A 18 10.50 -7.55 -6.50
C THR A 18 9.06 -7.16 -6.14
N PRO A 19 8.05 -7.64 -6.90
CA PRO A 19 6.65 -7.46 -6.53
C PRO A 19 6.34 -7.96 -5.12
N ALA A 20 6.92 -9.09 -4.70
CA ALA A 20 6.68 -9.66 -3.38
C ALA A 20 7.19 -8.75 -2.26
N GLU A 21 8.36 -8.13 -2.43
CA GLU A 21 8.89 -7.14 -1.49
C GLU A 21 7.99 -5.91 -1.42
N ALA A 22 7.54 -5.37 -2.57
CA ALA A 22 6.63 -4.22 -2.61
C ALA A 22 5.32 -4.49 -1.85
N LEU A 23 4.74 -5.69 -1.99
CA LEU A 23 3.52 -6.06 -1.25
C LEU A 23 3.78 -6.23 0.25
N ALA A 24 4.94 -6.74 0.66
CA ALA A 24 5.33 -6.80 2.07
C ALA A 24 5.55 -5.40 2.66
N GLU A 25 6.20 -4.51 1.91
CA GLU A 25 6.40 -3.10 2.25
C GLU A 25 5.05 -2.36 2.38
N THR A 26 4.08 -2.62 1.50
CA THR A 26 2.69 -2.13 1.61
C THR A 26 2.04 -2.55 2.94
N ILE A 27 2.14 -3.81 3.34
CA ILE A 27 1.57 -4.30 4.62
C ILE A 27 2.24 -3.62 5.81
N GLU A 28 3.56 -3.48 5.79
CA GLU A 28 4.30 -2.81 6.87
C GLU A 28 3.97 -1.31 6.94
N LEU A 29 3.76 -0.65 5.80
CA LEU A 29 3.30 0.73 5.75
C LEU A 29 1.89 0.88 6.34
N ALA A 30 0.95 -0.01 6.00
CA ALA A 30 -0.40 0.01 6.55
C ALA A 30 -0.38 -0.04 8.09
N LYS A 31 0.31 -1.05 8.67
CA LYS A 31 0.49 -1.17 10.13
C LYS A 31 1.16 0.06 10.75
N THR A 32 2.13 0.65 10.05
CA THR A 32 2.84 1.84 10.53
C THR A 32 1.92 3.05 10.57
N THR A 33 1.12 3.26 9.53
CA THR A 33 0.19 4.40 9.45
C THR A 33 -0.95 4.28 10.47
N GLU A 34 -1.39 3.06 10.80
CA GLU A 34 -2.32 2.81 11.89
C GLU A 34 -1.73 3.24 13.24
N ARG A 35 -0.51 2.80 13.56
CA ARG A 35 0.18 3.21 14.80
C ARG A 35 0.39 4.73 14.88
N LEU A 36 0.54 5.40 13.74
CA LEU A 36 0.69 6.85 13.65
C LEU A 36 -0.63 7.62 13.67
N GLY A 37 -1.79 6.94 13.67
CA GLY A 37 -3.11 7.57 13.76
C GLY A 37 -3.64 8.17 12.46
N TYR A 38 -3.20 7.69 11.30
CA TYR A 38 -3.80 8.07 10.02
C TYR A 38 -5.25 7.58 9.94
N SER A 39 -6.13 8.40 9.37
CA SER A 39 -7.58 8.14 9.39
C SER A 39 -8.05 7.06 8.42
N ARG A 40 -7.27 6.81 7.37
CA ARG A 40 -7.60 5.86 6.30
C ARG A 40 -6.35 5.46 5.53
N TYR A 41 -6.41 4.26 4.97
CA TYR A 41 -5.40 3.69 4.10
C TYR A 41 -6.09 3.08 2.88
N TRP A 42 -5.77 3.57 1.68
CA TRP A 42 -6.31 3.10 0.42
C TRP A 42 -5.25 2.41 -0.40
N LEU A 43 -5.65 1.34 -1.08
CA LEU A 43 -4.82 0.58 -1.99
C LEU A 43 -5.34 0.79 -3.41
N ALA A 44 -4.46 1.14 -4.34
CA ALA A 44 -4.79 1.25 -5.74
C ALA A 44 -4.71 -0.12 -6.46
N GLU A 45 -5.44 -0.22 -7.57
CA GLU A 45 -5.44 -1.40 -8.44
C GLU A 45 -4.80 -1.07 -9.78
N HIS A 46 -3.86 -1.91 -10.20
CA HIS A 46 -3.12 -1.75 -11.45
C HIS A 46 -2.95 -3.09 -12.17
N HIS A 47 -3.27 -3.08 -13.47
CA HIS A 47 -3.06 -4.22 -14.36
C HIS A 47 -2.04 -3.83 -15.44
N ASN A 48 -1.23 -4.80 -15.88
CA ASN A 48 -0.22 -4.61 -16.93
C ASN A 48 0.82 -3.50 -16.61
N SER A 49 1.04 -3.19 -15.33
CA SER A 49 2.09 -2.27 -14.88
C SER A 49 3.34 -3.06 -14.49
N ARG A 50 4.50 -2.64 -14.99
CA ARG A 50 5.79 -3.23 -14.59
C ARG A 50 6.32 -2.68 -13.27
N GLY A 51 5.83 -1.51 -12.85
CA GLY A 51 6.35 -0.78 -11.69
C GLY A 51 5.43 -0.82 -10.47
N LEU A 52 4.26 -1.44 -10.55
CA LEU A 52 3.25 -1.47 -9.48
C LEU A 52 2.80 -2.91 -9.26
N ALA A 53 2.80 -3.37 -8.01
CA ALA A 53 2.60 -4.78 -7.66
C ALA A 53 1.14 -5.16 -7.36
N SER A 54 0.26 -4.19 -7.09
CA SER A 54 -1.13 -4.44 -6.66
C SER A 54 -2.09 -4.54 -7.85
N SER A 55 -2.68 -5.71 -8.07
CA SER A 55 -3.75 -5.95 -9.06
C SER A 55 -5.09 -6.41 -8.46
N ALA A 56 -5.12 -6.68 -7.15
CA ALA A 56 -6.30 -7.14 -6.41
C ALA A 56 -6.24 -6.61 -4.97
N PRO A 57 -6.61 -5.33 -4.73
CA PRO A 57 -6.50 -4.67 -3.44
C PRO A 57 -7.21 -5.41 -2.30
N GLU A 58 -8.34 -6.06 -2.58
CA GLU A 58 -9.12 -6.82 -1.62
C GLU A 58 -8.35 -8.00 -1.01
N VAL A 59 -7.44 -8.60 -1.78
CA VAL A 59 -6.56 -9.68 -1.29
C VAL A 59 -5.53 -9.12 -0.30
N LEU A 60 -5.02 -7.92 -0.53
CA LEU A 60 -4.08 -7.26 0.38
C LEU A 60 -4.77 -6.80 1.67
N ILE A 61 -6.00 -6.30 1.58
CA ILE A 61 -6.79 -5.91 2.77
C ILE A 61 -6.94 -7.09 3.73
N ALA A 62 -7.14 -8.31 3.22
CA ALA A 62 -7.25 -9.52 4.05
C ALA A 62 -5.93 -9.94 4.74
N ARG A 63 -4.81 -9.28 4.44
CA ARG A 63 -3.46 -9.58 4.96
C ARG A 63 -2.95 -8.56 5.97
N VAL A 64 -3.65 -7.44 6.13
CA VAL A 64 -3.38 -6.40 7.13
C VAL A 64 -4.17 -6.71 8.39
#